data_AF-A0A8T6MSQ7-F1
#
_entry.id   AF-A0A8T6MSQ7-F1
#
_cell.length_a   1.000
_cell.length_b   1.000
_cell.length_c   1.000
_cell.angle_alpha   90.00
_cell.angle_beta   90.00
_cell.angle_gamma   90.00
#
_symmetry.space_group_name_H-M   'P 1'
#
loop_
_entity.id
_entity.type
_entity.pdbx_description
1 polymer ?
#
loop_
_entity_poly.entity_id
_entity_poly.type
_entity_poly.pdbx_seq_one_letter_code
_entity_poly.pdbx_strand_id
1 'polypeptide(L)'
;MFTTTTQVKTITGKIVNAGLVERAQYAIEAYVGKFEADIEDTRDLEILKRATAYQAAYMLNNEDVVFEQMAVSTTGQNDAYTTFKPGDKTAPFIAPMAIMMCDKLSFMRARSVYTGKMLDTTEENNWRTV
;
A
#
# COMPACT_ATOMS: atom_id res chain seq x y z
N MET A 1 4.84 10.95 -9.77
CA MET A 1 4.40 9.64 -10.26
C MET A 1 5.44 8.61 -9.84
N PHE A 2 5.06 7.54 -9.15
CA PHE A 2 6.01 6.58 -8.54
C PHE A 2 6.91 5.85 -9.56
N THR A 3 6.46 5.68 -10.80
CA THR A 3 7.21 4.97 -11.86
C THR A 3 6.99 5.61 -13.22
N THR A 4 7.89 5.34 -14.15
CA THR A 4 7.70 5.64 -15.58
C THR A 4 7.50 4.36 -16.40
N THR A 5 6.94 4.48 -17.60
CA THR A 5 6.75 3.34 -18.53
C THR A 5 8.06 2.58 -18.81
N THR A 6 9.18 3.30 -18.91
CA THR A 6 10.52 2.70 -19.04
C THR A 6 10.88 1.85 -17.81
N GLN A 7 10.60 2.35 -16.61
CA GLN A 7 10.88 1.62 -15.37
C GLN A 7 9.97 0.40 -15.22
N VAL A 8 8.69 0.48 -15.64
CA VAL A 8 7.81 -0.69 -15.68
C VAL A 8 8.39 -1.77 -16.59
N LYS A 9 8.87 -1.41 -17.78
CA LYS A 9 9.53 -2.34 -18.69
C LYS A 9 10.77 -2.97 -18.06
N THR A 10 11.60 -2.19 -17.36
CA THR A 10 12.79 -2.72 -16.68
C THR A 10 12.44 -3.68 -15.53
N ILE A 11 11.39 -3.40 -14.75
CA ILE A 11 11.03 -4.19 -13.57
C ILE A 11 10.24 -5.45 -13.93
N THR A 12 9.34 -5.36 -14.92
CA THR A 12 8.36 -6.41 -15.23
C THR A 12 8.55 -7.04 -16.61
N GLY A 13 9.37 -6.45 -17.48
CA GLY A 13 9.53 -6.86 -18.87
C GLY A 13 8.36 -6.49 -19.78
N LYS A 14 7.30 -5.86 -19.25
CA LYS A 14 6.09 -5.51 -20.02
C LYS A 14 6.12 -4.07 -20.50
N ILE A 15 5.62 -3.85 -21.72
CA ILE A 15 5.42 -2.52 -22.28
C ILE A 15 3.99 -2.10 -21.95
N VAL A 16 3.85 -0.98 -21.26
CA VAL A 16 2.57 -0.41 -20.82
C VAL A 16 2.45 1.04 -21.29
N ASN A 17 1.22 1.50 -21.49
CA ASN A 17 0.93 2.91 -21.81
C ASN A 17 1.03 3.78 -20.54
N ALA A 18 1.42 5.05 -20.68
CA ALA A 18 1.45 6.04 -19.60
C ALA A 18 0.11 6.14 -18.85
N GLY A 19 -1.03 6.14 -19.56
CA GLY A 19 -2.34 6.21 -18.90
C GLY A 19 -2.64 4.99 -18.00
N LEU A 20 -2.06 3.83 -18.33
CA LEU A 20 -2.20 2.62 -17.51
C LEU A 20 -1.32 2.69 -16.25
N VAL A 21 -0.15 3.34 -16.35
CA VAL A 21 0.71 3.62 -15.19
C VAL A 21 0.05 4.61 -14.22
N GLU A 22 -0.61 5.64 -14.73
CA GLU A 22 -1.35 6.60 -13.89
C GLU A 22 -2.50 5.92 -13.14
N ARG A 23 -3.31 5.11 -13.84
CA ARG A 23 -4.39 4.31 -13.23
C ARG A 23 -3.85 3.34 -12.17
N ALA A 24 -2.72 2.69 -12.46
CA ALA A 24 -2.05 1.80 -11.51
C ALA A 24 -1.53 2.55 -10.27
N GLN A 25 -1.06 3.79 -10.42
CA GLN A 25 -0.69 4.63 -9.29
C GLN A 25 -1.90 4.92 -8.41
N TYR A 26 -3.01 5.37 -8.99
CA TYR A 26 -4.23 5.64 -8.22
C TYR A 26 -4.72 4.40 -7.46
N ALA A 27 -4.66 3.22 -8.06
CA ALA A 27 -5.04 1.97 -7.39
C ALA A 27 -4.13 1.63 -6.20
N ILE A 28 -2.83 1.90 -6.30
CA ILE A 28 -1.89 1.65 -5.19
C ILE A 28 -2.04 2.71 -4.09
N GLU A 29 -2.18 3.99 -4.43
CA GLU A 29 -2.40 5.06 -3.43
C GLU A 29 -3.70 4.82 -2.65
N ALA A 30 -4.75 4.39 -3.34
CA ALA A 30 -6.01 3.95 -2.76
C ALA A 30 -5.85 2.77 -1.79
N TYR A 31 -5.07 1.77 -2.17
CA TYR A 31 -4.84 0.58 -1.35
C TYR A 31 -4.01 0.89 -0.11
N VAL A 32 -2.99 1.74 -0.26
CA VAL A 32 -2.03 2.10 0.78
C VAL A 32 -2.57 3.21 1.69
N GLY A 33 -3.51 4.02 1.22
CA GLY A 33 -4.14 5.11 1.96
C GLY A 33 -3.25 6.35 2.13
N LYS A 34 -2.23 6.51 1.28
CA LYS A 34 -1.32 7.67 1.27
C LYS A 34 -0.99 8.09 -0.16
N PHE A 35 -0.91 9.40 -0.38
CA PHE A 35 -0.48 9.96 -1.66
C PHE A 35 1.04 10.00 -1.74
N GLU A 36 1.59 10.01 -2.96
CA GLU A 36 3.03 10.16 -3.21
C GLU A 36 3.64 11.38 -2.48
N ALA A 37 2.91 12.49 -2.37
CA ALA A 37 3.38 13.70 -1.71
C ALA A 37 3.61 13.54 -0.20
N ASP A 38 2.96 12.56 0.44
CA ASP A 38 3.01 12.34 1.89
C ASP A 38 4.11 11.33 2.30
N ILE A 39 4.92 10.87 1.35
CA ILE A 39 5.90 9.80 1.55
C ILE A 39 7.31 10.36 1.42
N GLU A 40 7.93 10.59 2.57
CA GLU A 40 9.27 11.18 2.66
C GLU A 40 10.39 10.12 2.63
N ASP A 41 10.11 8.87 3.04
CA ASP A 41 11.11 7.80 3.09
C ASP A 41 11.43 7.28 1.68
N THR A 42 12.68 7.44 1.27
CA THR A 42 13.19 6.98 -0.02
C THR A 42 13.07 5.47 -0.22
N ARG A 43 13.13 4.70 0.87
CA ARG A 43 12.94 3.25 0.82
C ARG A 43 11.50 2.89 0.50
N ASP A 44 10.54 3.58 1.11
CA ASP A 44 9.12 3.36 0.83
C ASP A 44 8.75 3.78 -0.59
N LEU A 45 9.35 4.87 -1.09
CA LEU A 45 9.21 5.28 -2.50
C LEU A 45 9.72 4.21 -3.48
N GLU A 46 10.85 3.56 -3.20
CA GLU A 46 11.34 2.45 -4.04
C GLU A 46 10.41 1.22 -4.00
N ILE A 47 9.84 0.91 -2.85
CA ILE A 47 8.88 -0.18 -2.68
C ILE A 47 7.61 0.12 -3.48
N LEU A 48 7.09 1.34 -3.36
CA LEU A 48 5.90 1.79 -4.10
C LEU A 48 6.14 1.83 -5.60
N LYS A 49 7.33 2.22 -6.04
CA LYS A 49 7.73 2.14 -7.45
C LYS A 49 7.63 0.72 -8.00
N ARG A 50 8.06 -0.28 -7.24
CA ARG A 50 7.93 -1.69 -7.65
C ARG A 50 6.48 -2.15 -7.61
N ALA A 51 5.73 -1.78 -6.57
CA ALA A 51 4.32 -2.15 -6.42
C ALA A 51 3.46 -1.62 -7.59
N THR A 52 3.63 -0.34 -7.93
CA THR A 52 2.95 0.30 -9.07
C THR A 52 3.38 -0.29 -10.42
N ALA A 53 4.64 -0.67 -10.58
CA ALA A 53 5.08 -1.36 -11.80
C ALA A 53 4.41 -2.74 -11.95
N TYR A 54 4.29 -3.52 -10.86
CA TYR A 54 3.57 -4.80 -10.89
C TYR A 54 2.07 -4.62 -11.12
N GLN A 55 1.47 -3.57 -10.53
CA GLN A 55 0.07 -3.23 -10.77
C GLN A 55 -0.18 -2.88 -12.25
N ALA A 56 0.68 -2.06 -12.84
CA ALA A 56 0.58 -1.72 -14.27
C ALA A 56 0.73 -2.95 -15.17
N ALA A 57 1.65 -3.86 -14.86
CA ALA A 57 1.81 -5.10 -15.62
C ALA A 57 0.61 -6.06 -15.46
N TYR A 58 -0.04 -6.06 -14.30
CA TYR A 58 -1.23 -6.87 -14.04
C TYR A 58 -2.45 -6.34 -14.78
N MET A 59 -2.66 -5.02 -14.75
CA MET A 59 -3.76 -4.35 -15.44
C MET A 59 -3.69 -4.52 -16.97
N LEU A 60 -2.50 -4.73 -17.55
CA LEU A 60 -2.34 -4.96 -18.99
C LEU A 60 -3.15 -6.16 -19.52
N ASN A 61 -3.33 -7.23 -18.72
CA ASN A 61 -4.05 -8.43 -19.16
C ASN A 61 -5.44 -8.57 -18.50
N ASN A 62 -5.74 -7.76 -17.50
CA ASN A 62 -6.91 -7.90 -16.64
C ASN A 62 -7.67 -6.57 -16.46
N GLU A 63 -7.58 -5.65 -17.42
CA GLU A 63 -8.10 -4.28 -17.27
C GLU A 63 -9.59 -4.27 -16.90
N ASP A 64 -10.42 -5.03 -17.62
CA ASP A 64 -11.87 -5.09 -17.38
C ASP A 64 -12.23 -5.66 -16.00
N VAL A 65 -11.52 -6.70 -15.55
CA VAL A 65 -11.75 -7.36 -14.25
C VAL A 65 -11.34 -6.44 -13.10
N VAL A 66 -10.24 -5.72 -13.25
CA VAL A 66 -9.77 -4.75 -12.25
C VAL A 66 -10.78 -3.60 -12.12
N PHE A 67 -11.30 -3.07 -13.22
CA PHE A 67 -12.26 -1.95 -13.16
C PHE A 67 -13.68 -2.36 -12.72
N GLU A 68 -14.19 -3.52 -13.13
CA GLU A 68 -15.52 -3.99 -12.68
C GLU A 68 -15.52 -4.40 -11.19
N GLN A 69 -14.40 -4.89 -10.67
CA GLN A 69 -14.28 -5.37 -9.29
C GLN A 69 -13.68 -4.34 -8.33
N MET A 70 -13.14 -3.23 -8.85
CA MET A 70 -13.08 -1.99 -8.10
C MET A 70 -14.52 -1.59 -7.81
N ALA A 71 -15.08 -2.08 -6.70
CA ALA A 71 -16.41 -1.75 -6.22
C ALA A 71 -16.46 -0.24 -5.89
N VAL A 72 -16.57 0.58 -6.94
CA VAL A 72 -16.83 2.00 -6.85
C VAL A 72 -18.23 2.13 -6.29
N SER A 73 -18.30 2.41 -4.99
CA SER A 73 -19.60 2.55 -4.31
C SER A 73 -20.34 3.81 -4.77
N THR A 74 -19.63 4.79 -5.34
CA THR A 74 -20.17 5.99 -6.02
C THR A 74 -19.11 6.59 -6.95
N THR A 75 -19.45 6.79 -8.24
CA THR A 75 -18.67 7.61 -9.19
C THR A 75 -19.18 9.05 -9.12
N GLY A 76 -18.46 9.95 -8.43
CA GLY A 76 -18.74 11.38 -8.49
C GLY A 76 -18.22 11.96 -9.82
N GLN A 77 -19.12 12.32 -10.73
CA GLN A 77 -18.79 12.79 -12.08
C GLN A 77 -18.17 14.21 -12.15
N ASN A 78 -17.89 14.87 -11.02
CA ASN A 78 -17.49 16.29 -11.03
C ASN A 78 -16.22 16.66 -10.25
N ASP A 79 -15.65 15.76 -9.46
CA ASP A 79 -14.31 15.92 -8.88
C ASP A 79 -13.79 14.52 -8.54
N ALA A 80 -12.69 14.13 -9.17
CA ALA A 80 -12.20 12.76 -9.23
C ALA A 80 -11.70 12.24 -7.86
N TYR A 81 -12.63 11.84 -6.99
CA TYR A 81 -12.32 11.11 -5.77
C TYR A 81 -13.05 9.77 -5.74
N THR A 82 -12.28 8.69 -5.85
CA THR A 82 -12.72 7.33 -5.59
C THR A 82 -12.32 6.97 -4.16
N THR A 83 -13.30 6.76 -3.28
CA THR A 83 -13.03 6.37 -1.88
C THR A 83 -13.09 4.86 -1.76
N PHE A 84 -11.98 4.24 -1.36
CA PHE A 84 -11.85 2.79 -1.19
C PHE A 84 -12.04 2.42 0.28
N LYS A 85 -12.59 1.22 0.55
CA LYS A 85 -12.56 0.63 1.90
C LYS A 85 -11.13 0.14 2.16
N PRO A 86 -10.38 0.73 3.11
CA PRO A 86 -9.03 0.28 3.43
C PRO A 86 -9.08 -1.10 4.09
N GLY A 87 -8.23 -2.03 3.66
CA GLY A 87 -8.00 -3.28 4.39
C GLY A 87 -8.74 -4.54 3.91
N ASP A 88 -9.45 -4.50 2.79
CA ASP A 88 -9.95 -5.73 2.16
C ASP A 88 -8.80 -6.48 1.48
N LYS A 89 -8.30 -7.54 2.14
CA LYS A 89 -7.21 -8.40 1.64
C LYS A 89 -7.64 -9.25 0.44
N THR A 90 -8.93 -9.28 0.14
CA THR A 90 -9.53 -9.90 -1.04
C THR A 90 -9.94 -8.84 -2.05
N ALA A 91 -9.02 -7.93 -2.36
CA ALA A 91 -9.14 -6.97 -3.45
C ALA A 91 -8.63 -7.61 -4.75
N PRO A 92 -9.47 -8.27 -5.58
CA PRO A 92 -9.02 -8.84 -6.85
C PRO A 92 -8.55 -7.78 -7.86
N PHE A 93 -8.73 -6.50 -7.53
CA PHE A 93 -8.26 -5.35 -8.31
C PHE A 93 -6.76 -5.02 -8.09
N ILE A 94 -6.11 -5.53 -7.03
CA ILE A 94 -4.67 -5.33 -6.78
C ILE A 94 -3.89 -6.58 -7.20
N ALA A 95 -2.78 -6.38 -7.88
CA ALA A 95 -1.84 -7.44 -8.23
C ALA A 95 -1.31 -8.15 -6.97
N PRO A 96 -1.34 -9.48 -6.87
CA PRO A 96 -0.83 -10.21 -5.69
C PRO A 96 0.61 -9.85 -5.33
N MET A 97 1.46 -9.61 -6.34
CA MET A 97 2.84 -9.16 -6.15
C MET A 97 2.94 -7.74 -5.59
N ALA A 98 2.00 -6.85 -5.95
CA ALA A 98 1.94 -5.51 -5.38
C ALA A 98 1.54 -5.55 -3.91
N ILE A 99 0.61 -6.44 -3.52
CA ILE A 99 0.24 -6.66 -2.10
C ILE A 99 1.47 -7.07 -1.28
N MET A 100 2.24 -8.05 -1.76
CA MET A 100 3.47 -8.52 -1.09
C MET A 100 4.54 -7.42 -0.96
N MET A 101 4.58 -6.47 -1.89
CA MET A 101 5.49 -5.32 -1.80
C MET A 101 4.96 -4.29 -0.79
N CYS A 102 3.66 -3.99 -0.79
CA CYS A 102 3.05 -3.02 0.11
C CYS A 102 3.12 -3.46 1.58
N ASP A 103 3.15 -4.76 1.88
CA ASP A 103 3.33 -5.27 3.25
C ASP A 103 4.69 -4.88 3.87
N LYS A 104 5.68 -4.51 3.04
CA LYS A 104 7.02 -4.09 3.48
C LYS A 104 7.11 -2.59 3.78
N LEU A 105 6.02 -1.82 3.59
CA LEU A 105 6.00 -0.38 3.83
C LEU A 105 6.09 -0.09 5.33
N SER A 106 6.88 0.92 5.67
CA SER A 106 7.20 1.27 7.06
C SER A 106 5.97 1.62 7.91
N PHE A 107 4.90 2.08 7.27
CA PHE A 107 3.68 2.60 7.89
C PHE A 107 2.46 1.66 7.79
N MET A 108 2.55 0.56 7.03
CA MET A 108 1.51 -0.47 6.97
C MET A 108 1.58 -1.43 8.17
N ARG A 109 2.78 -1.59 8.77
CA ARG A 109 2.98 -2.49 9.90
C ARG A 109 2.60 -1.82 11.21
N ALA A 110 1.63 -2.41 11.93
CA ALA A 110 1.33 -2.02 13.30
C ALA A 110 2.59 -2.17 14.17
N ARG A 111 3.09 -1.06 14.72
CA ARG A 111 4.18 -1.10 15.71
C ARG A 111 3.55 -1.40 17.06
N SER A 112 3.79 -2.60 17.61
CA SER A 112 3.40 -2.87 18.99
C SER A 112 4.29 -2.07 19.92
N VAL A 113 3.72 -1.10 20.62
CA VAL A 113 4.41 -0.40 21.70
C VAL A 113 4.27 -1.28 22.94
N TYR A 114 5.40 -1.77 23.46
CA TYR A 114 5.41 -2.52 24.70
C TYR A 114 5.10 -1.56 25.86
N THR A 115 3.90 -1.67 26.44
CA THR A 115 3.47 -0.89 27.62
C THR A 115 3.68 -1.66 28.91
N GLY A 116 4.86 -2.28 29.09
CA GLY A 116 5.25 -2.88 30.36
C GLY A 116 5.73 -1.85 31.39
N LYS A 117 5.92 -2.28 32.64
CA LYS A 117 6.50 -1.42 33.69
C LYS A 117 7.95 -1.04 33.28
N MET A 118 8.22 0.25 33.12
CA MET A 118 9.56 0.77 32.82
C MET A 118 10.53 0.71 34.02
N LEU A 119 10.02 0.48 35.22
CA LEU A 119 10.78 0.38 36.46
C LEU A 119 10.43 -0.94 37.13
N ASP A 120 11.46 -1.68 37.57
CA ASP A 120 11.31 -2.71 38.58
C ASP A 120 10.67 -2.07 39.81
N THR A 121 9.36 -2.26 40.00
CA THR A 121 8.80 -2.17 41.34
C THR A 121 9.44 -3.30 42.12
N THR A 122 10.42 -2.97 42.96
CA THR A 122 10.92 -3.84 44.02
C THR A 122 9.73 -4.22 44.90
N GLU A 123 9.15 -5.39 44.66
CA GLU A 123 8.28 -6.05 45.63
C GLU A 123 9.15 -6.70 46.71
N GLU A 124 9.82 -5.88 47.52
CA GLU A 124 10.24 -6.33 48.84
C GLU A 124 9.24 -5.80 49.86
N ASN A 125 8.19 -6.58 50.09
CA ASN A 125 7.45 -6.48 51.34
C ASN A 125 7.70 -7.78 52.12
N ASN A 126 8.87 -7.84 52.74
CA ASN A 126 9.26 -8.92 53.64
C ASN A 126 8.45 -8.79 54.93
N TRP A 127 7.32 -9.49 55.02
CA TRP A 127 6.44 -9.49 56.19
C TRP A 127 7.08 -10.07 57.47
N ARG A 128 8.34 -10.53 57.41
CA ARG A 128 9.10 -11.07 58.56
C ARG A 128 9.89 -10.03 59.36
N THR A 129 9.84 -8.74 59.00
CA THR A 129 10.50 -7.66 59.76
C THR A 129 9.51 -6.62 60.25
N VAL A 130 8.66 -6.99 61.23
CA VAL A 130 8.12 -6.11 62.28
C VAL A 130 7.94 -6.94 63.55
#